data_AF-A0A8C6Z4N5-F1
#
_entry.id   AF-A0A8C6Z4N5-F1
#
_cell.length_a   1.000
_cell.length_b   1.000
_cell.length_c   1.000
_cell.angle_alpha   90.00
_cell.angle_beta   90.00
_cell.angle_gamma   90.00
#
_symmetry.space_group_name_H-M   'P 1'
#
loop_
_entity.id
_entity.type
_entity.pdbx_description
1 polymer ?
#
loop_
_entity_poly.entity_id
_entity_poly.type
_entity_poly.pdbx_seq_one_letter_code
_entity_poly.pdbx_strand_id
1 'polypeptide(L)'
;MEPLPPPDAQFPSEKSLSVPQKKIHVLVGVTGSVAALKLPLLVSQLLEIPGLWKGRSDPVLHIELRRWAHLMLVAPLDANTLAKLANGICDNLLTCVIRAWDLSKPLLFCPAMNTAMWEHPLTAQHVEQLKGFGYTEVPCVVKKLVCGDEGLGAMAEVETIVESVRRILAECVLPRQS
;
A
#
# COMPACT_ATOMS: atom_id res chain seq x y z
N MET A 1 -39.59 -52.04 30.58
CA MET A 1 -40.25 -51.00 29.78
C MET A 1 -39.70 -49.68 30.29
N GLU A 2 -38.59 -49.22 29.72
CA GLU A 2 -37.99 -47.92 30.08
C GLU A 2 -38.73 -46.78 29.38
N PRO A 3 -38.91 -45.61 30.02
CA PRO A 3 -39.62 -44.49 29.40
C PRO A 3 -38.73 -43.78 28.36
N LEU A 4 -39.33 -43.46 27.21
CA LEU A 4 -38.70 -42.72 26.12
C LEU A 4 -38.38 -41.27 26.53
N PRO A 5 -37.23 -40.70 26.13
CA PRO A 5 -36.90 -39.31 26.39
C PRO A 5 -37.78 -38.34 25.57
N PRO A 6 -38.03 -37.11 26.06
CA PRO A 6 -38.89 -36.14 25.40
C PRO A 6 -38.24 -35.59 24.11
N PRO A 7 -39.05 -35.14 23.12
CA PRO A 7 -38.55 -34.66 21.84
C PRO A 7 -37.81 -33.33 22.00
N ASP A 8 -36.59 -33.27 21.46
CA ASP A 8 -35.77 -32.06 21.40
C ASP A 8 -36.53 -30.92 20.69
N ALA A 9 -36.75 -29.83 21.44
CA ALA A 9 -37.20 -28.57 20.87
C ALA A 9 -36.06 -27.99 19.99
N GLN A 10 -36.10 -28.28 18.70
CA GLN A 10 -35.22 -27.66 17.72
C GLN A 10 -35.59 -26.17 17.59
N PHE A 11 -34.78 -25.31 18.20
CA PHE A 11 -34.75 -23.89 17.85
C PHE A 11 -34.29 -23.75 16.38
N PRO A 12 -34.96 -22.93 15.55
CA PRO A 12 -34.53 -22.72 14.19
C PRO A 12 -33.14 -22.08 14.20
N SER A 13 -32.18 -22.76 13.58
CA SER A 13 -30.83 -22.24 13.39
C SER A 13 -30.90 -20.93 12.61
N GLU A 14 -30.35 -19.87 13.19
CA GLU A 14 -30.09 -18.62 12.49
C GLU A 14 -29.21 -18.93 11.28
N LYS A 15 -29.82 -18.98 10.09
CA LYS A 15 -29.06 -18.89 8.84
C LYS A 15 -28.50 -17.48 8.78
N SER A 16 -27.28 -17.31 9.29
CA SER A 16 -26.48 -16.12 9.02
C SER A 16 -26.33 -16.00 7.51
N LEU A 17 -26.99 -15.00 6.93
CA LEU A 17 -26.79 -14.61 5.55
C LEU A 17 -25.34 -14.11 5.43
N SER A 18 -24.45 -14.98 4.98
CA SER A 18 -23.08 -14.61 4.65
C SER A 18 -23.09 -13.73 3.40
N VAL A 19 -23.05 -12.42 3.62
CA VAL A 19 -22.77 -11.46 2.54
C VAL A 19 -21.42 -11.85 1.95
N PRO A 20 -21.31 -12.11 0.62
CA PRO A 20 -20.04 -12.47 0.02
C PRO A 20 -19.05 -11.30 0.17
N GLN A 21 -18.10 -11.46 1.09
CA GLN A 21 -17.02 -10.48 1.30
C GLN A 21 -16.15 -10.44 0.04
N LYS A 22 -16.31 -9.38 -0.75
CA LYS A 22 -15.48 -9.13 -1.94
C LYS A 22 -14.03 -8.93 -1.47
N LYS A 23 -13.12 -9.77 -1.97
CA LYS A 23 -11.70 -9.69 -1.63
C LYS A 23 -11.09 -8.42 -2.23
N ILE A 24 -10.54 -7.55 -1.38
CA ILE A 24 -9.81 -6.35 -1.78
C ILE A 24 -8.31 -6.65 -1.72
N HIS A 25 -7.58 -6.23 -2.74
CA HIS A 25 -6.14 -6.40 -2.84
C HIS A 25 -5.46 -5.02 -2.79
N VAL A 26 -4.61 -4.80 -1.80
CA VAL A 26 -3.80 -3.58 -1.65
C VAL A 26 -2.35 -3.94 -1.89
N LEU A 27 -1.69 -3.23 -2.80
CA LEU A 27 -0.26 -3.37 -3.05
C LEU A 27 0.50 -2.30 -2.29
N VAL A 28 1.43 -2.71 -1.42
CA VAL A 28 2.25 -1.80 -0.62
C VAL A 28 3.67 -1.78 -1.17
N GLY A 29 4.12 -0.60 -1.56
CA GLY A 29 5.50 -0.29 -1.92
C GLY A 29 6.21 0.40 -0.75
N VAL A 30 7.46 0.04 -0.50
CA VAL A 30 8.27 0.60 0.59
C VAL A 30 9.59 1.10 0.03
N THR A 31 10.01 2.29 0.45
CA THR A 31 11.29 2.91 0.07
C THR A 31 12.01 3.41 1.33
N GLY A 32 13.19 4.01 1.20
CA GLY A 32 13.97 4.52 2.34
C GLY A 32 15.10 3.60 2.81
N SER A 33 16.08 4.23 3.47
CA SER A 33 17.40 3.65 3.77
C SER A 33 17.41 2.48 4.77
N VAL A 34 16.35 2.27 5.56
CA VAL A 34 16.31 1.16 6.56
C VAL A 34 15.53 -0.07 6.06
N ALA A 35 14.47 0.12 5.27
CA ALA A 35 13.72 -1.00 4.66
C ALA A 35 14.45 -1.57 3.42
N ALA A 36 15.13 -0.71 2.65
CA ALA A 36 15.89 -1.11 1.46
C ALA A 36 17.13 -1.98 1.78
N LEU A 37 17.67 -1.94 3.00
CA LEU A 37 18.83 -2.76 3.40
C LEU A 37 18.46 -4.22 3.70
N LYS A 38 17.26 -4.45 4.26
CA LYS A 38 16.78 -5.80 4.59
C LYS A 38 16.06 -6.48 3.45
N LEU A 39 15.55 -5.73 2.47
CA LEU A 39 14.80 -6.30 1.36
C LEU A 39 15.63 -7.24 0.47
N PRO A 40 16.89 -6.94 0.08
CA PRO A 40 17.73 -7.88 -0.66
C PRO A 40 18.02 -9.16 0.13
N LEU A 41 18.24 -9.05 1.45
CA LEU A 41 18.44 -10.20 2.35
C LEU A 41 17.16 -11.05 2.46
N LEU A 42 16.00 -10.41 2.61
CA LEU A 42 14.70 -11.07 2.66
C LEU A 42 14.39 -11.76 1.33
N VAL A 43 14.64 -11.10 0.20
CA VAL A 43 14.46 -11.69 -1.14
C VAL A 43 15.42 -12.86 -1.34
N SER A 44 16.68 -12.76 -0.91
CA SER A 44 17.64 -13.87 -0.97
C SER A 44 17.14 -15.08 -0.17
N GLN A 45 16.59 -14.87 1.03
CA GLN A 45 16.06 -15.94 1.88
C GLN A 45 14.74 -16.53 1.35
N LEU A 46 13.90 -15.71 0.73
CA LEU A 46 12.67 -16.18 0.09
C LEU A 46 12.96 -17.00 -1.18
N LEU A 47 13.99 -16.64 -1.95
CA LEU A 47 14.42 -17.39 -3.13
C LEU A 47 14.96 -18.80 -2.81
N GLU A 48 15.38 -19.03 -1.57
CA GLU A 48 15.84 -20.35 -1.10
C GLU A 48 14.68 -21.31 -0.77
N ILE A 49 13.43 -20.83 -0.70
CA ILE A 49 12.26 -21.67 -0.41
C ILE A 49 11.87 -22.50 -1.66
N PRO A 50 12.01 -23.84 -1.63
CA PRO A 50 11.72 -24.69 -2.77
C PRO A 50 10.23 -24.61 -3.15
N GLY A 51 9.95 -24.24 -4.39
CA GLY A 51 8.58 -24.10 -4.91
C GLY A 51 7.99 -22.69 -4.82
N LEU A 52 8.69 -21.72 -4.20
CA LEU A 52 8.27 -20.32 -4.22
C LEU A 52 8.47 -19.67 -5.60
N TRP A 53 9.39 -20.21 -6.40
CA TRP A 53 9.66 -19.76 -7.78
C TRP A 53 9.89 -20.98 -8.68
N LYS A 54 9.05 -21.16 -9.70
CA LYS A 54 9.16 -22.23 -10.69
C LYS A 54 9.44 -21.66 -12.08
N GLY A 55 10.70 -21.35 -12.34
CA GLY A 55 11.25 -21.25 -13.69
C GLY A 55 10.77 -20.07 -14.54
N ARG A 56 11.68 -19.51 -15.33
CA ARG A 56 11.38 -18.47 -16.33
C ARG A 56 10.41 -19.01 -17.39
N SER A 57 9.13 -18.78 -17.16
CA SER A 57 8.13 -18.49 -18.21
C SER A 57 7.09 -17.48 -17.74
N ASP A 58 7.43 -16.69 -16.71
CA ASP A 58 6.45 -15.93 -15.93
C ASP A 58 5.96 -14.68 -16.67
N PRO A 59 4.66 -14.35 -16.58
CA PRO A 59 4.17 -13.07 -17.04
C PRO A 59 4.93 -11.95 -16.33
N VAL A 60 5.12 -10.83 -17.01
CA VAL A 60 5.96 -9.73 -16.53
C VAL A 60 5.45 -9.25 -15.16
N LEU A 61 6.15 -9.60 -14.06
CA LEU A 61 5.68 -9.47 -12.67
C LEU A 61 5.08 -8.09 -12.32
N HIS A 62 5.68 -7.00 -12.81
CA HIS A 62 5.15 -5.66 -12.55
C HIS A 62 3.77 -5.40 -13.19
N ILE A 63 3.47 -6.06 -14.31
CA ILE A 63 2.16 -6.02 -14.97
C ILE A 63 1.13 -6.84 -14.20
N GLU A 64 1.53 -7.99 -13.65
CA GLU A 64 0.64 -8.83 -12.84
C GLU A 64 0.23 -8.13 -11.55
N LEU A 65 1.21 -7.60 -10.80
CA LEU A 65 0.97 -6.87 -9.55
C LEU A 65 0.00 -5.70 -9.76
N ARG A 66 0.19 -4.96 -10.86
CA ARG A 66 -0.68 -3.85 -11.26
C ARG A 66 -2.10 -4.28 -11.61
N ARG A 67 -2.27 -5.45 -12.24
CA ARG A 67 -3.59 -6.01 -12.55
C ARG A 67 -4.30 -6.50 -11.30
N TRP A 68 -3.57 -7.19 -10.43
CA TRP A 68 -4.07 -7.79 -9.20
C TRP A 68 -4.55 -6.78 -8.15
N ALA A 69 -3.81 -5.67 -7.98
CA ALA A 69 -4.11 -4.68 -6.97
C ALA A 69 -5.30 -3.77 -7.36
N HIS A 70 -6.14 -3.43 -6.39
CA HIS A 70 -7.21 -2.45 -6.55
C HIS A 70 -6.75 -1.03 -6.17
N LEU A 71 -5.73 -0.95 -5.30
CA LEU A 71 -5.12 0.28 -4.81
C LEU A 71 -3.63 0.06 -4.60
N MET A 72 -2.83 1.10 -4.82
CA MET A 72 -1.41 1.11 -4.48
C MET A 72 -1.14 2.12 -3.36
N LEU A 73 -0.33 1.72 -2.36
CA LEU A 73 0.15 2.59 -1.29
C LEU A 73 1.67 2.57 -1.27
N VAL A 74 2.32 3.73 -1.29
CA VAL A 74 3.78 3.84 -1.13
C VAL A 74 4.09 4.53 0.20
N ALA A 75 4.55 3.77 1.20
CA ALA A 75 4.76 4.29 2.55
C ALA A 75 5.92 3.57 3.27
N PRO A 76 7.01 4.29 3.63
CA PRO A 76 7.33 5.66 3.23
C PRO A 76 7.72 5.78 1.75
N LEU A 77 7.52 6.97 1.18
CA LEU A 77 8.11 7.44 -0.07
C LEU A 77 9.29 8.38 0.24
N ASP A 78 10.52 7.91 -0.01
CA ASP A 78 11.74 8.70 0.16
C ASP A 78 11.94 9.71 -1.00
N ALA A 79 12.81 10.70 -0.77
CA ALA A 79 13.09 11.76 -1.74
C ALA A 79 13.65 11.21 -3.08
N ASN A 80 14.43 10.13 -3.03
CA ASN A 80 15.03 9.51 -4.22
C ASN A 80 13.97 8.86 -5.11
N THR A 81 13.08 8.06 -4.52
CA THR A 81 12.00 7.42 -5.26
C THR A 81 11.00 8.46 -5.72
N LEU A 82 10.68 9.47 -4.90
CA LEU A 82 9.87 10.62 -5.31
C LEU A 82 10.43 11.26 -6.59
N ALA A 83 11.73 11.56 -6.63
CA ALA A 83 12.38 12.12 -7.81
C ALA A 83 12.36 11.17 -9.01
N LYS A 84 12.57 9.85 -8.80
CA LYS A 84 12.48 8.85 -9.87
C LYS A 84 11.08 8.80 -10.48
N LEU A 85 10.04 8.79 -9.65
CA LEU A 85 8.66 8.74 -10.10
C LEU A 85 8.28 10.01 -10.88
N ALA A 86 8.65 11.17 -10.35
CA ALA A 86 8.44 12.47 -10.98
C ALA A 86 9.07 12.55 -12.39
N ASN A 87 10.27 11.99 -12.54
CA ASN A 87 11.02 12.00 -13.80
C ASN A 87 10.82 10.75 -14.67
N GLY A 88 9.94 9.82 -14.28
CA GLY A 88 9.62 8.63 -15.07
C GLY A 88 10.71 7.55 -15.11
N ILE A 89 11.63 7.54 -14.14
CA ILE A 89 12.67 6.51 -14.00
C ILE A 89 12.05 5.22 -13.44
N CYS A 90 12.23 4.11 -14.14
CA CYS A 90 11.73 2.79 -13.78
C CYS A 90 12.86 1.75 -13.73
N ASP A 91 13.71 1.84 -12.71
CA ASP A 91 14.95 1.04 -12.59
C ASP A 91 14.85 -0.11 -11.57
N ASN A 92 13.70 -0.27 -10.94
CA ASN A 92 13.43 -1.34 -9.97
C ASN A 92 11.96 -1.76 -10.03
N LEU A 93 11.61 -2.87 -9.38
CA LEU A 93 10.25 -3.42 -9.42
C LEU A 93 9.17 -2.39 -9.04
N LEU A 94 9.37 -1.65 -7.95
CA LEU A 94 8.39 -0.67 -7.47
C LEU A 94 8.16 0.44 -8.51
N THR A 95 9.24 1.04 -9.00
CA THR A 95 9.17 2.12 -9.98
C THR A 95 8.62 1.63 -11.33
N CYS A 96 8.89 0.38 -11.74
CA CYS A 96 8.28 -0.25 -12.90
C CYS A 96 6.76 -0.46 -12.73
N VAL A 97 6.30 -0.93 -11.56
CA VAL A 97 4.87 -1.08 -11.26
C VAL A 97 4.16 0.28 -11.32
N ILE A 98 4.73 1.31 -10.67
CA ILE A 98 4.13 2.65 -10.62
C ILE A 98 4.13 3.27 -12.03
N ARG A 99 5.21 3.14 -12.79
CA ARG A 99 5.27 3.66 -14.17
C ARG A 99 4.24 3.01 -15.06
N ALA A 100 3.99 1.72 -14.85
CA ALA A 100 2.95 1.00 -15.55
C ALA A 100 1.55 1.26 -14.99
N TRP A 101 1.37 1.90 -13.82
CA TRP A 101 0.12 1.93 -13.02
C TRP A 101 -1.13 2.41 -13.76
N ASP A 102 -2.29 1.91 -13.34
CA ASP A 102 -3.58 2.31 -13.90
C ASP A 102 -4.04 3.59 -13.25
N LEU A 103 -4.09 4.69 -14.00
CA LEU A 103 -4.53 5.97 -13.44
C LEU A 103 -6.03 5.97 -13.06
N SER A 104 -6.81 4.96 -13.50
CA SER A 104 -8.17 4.76 -12.98
C SER A 104 -8.21 4.12 -11.59
N LYS A 105 -7.11 3.52 -11.12
CA LYS A 105 -6.97 2.94 -9.79
C LYS A 105 -6.27 3.90 -8.84
N PRO A 106 -6.74 4.04 -7.59
CA PRO A 106 -6.11 4.92 -6.62
C PRO A 106 -4.66 4.52 -6.33
N LEU A 107 -3.77 5.51 -6.32
CA LEU A 107 -2.40 5.40 -5.82
C LEU A 107 -2.20 6.46 -4.75
N LEU A 108 -1.84 6.02 -3.55
CA LEU A 108 -1.48 6.88 -2.43
C LEU A 108 0.02 6.83 -2.21
N PHE A 109 0.60 7.95 -1.76
CA PHE A 109 1.98 8.00 -1.31
C PHE A 109 2.11 8.79 -0.01
N CYS A 110 3.01 8.35 0.86
CA CYS A 110 3.28 8.95 2.16
C CYS A 110 4.75 9.39 2.17
N PRO A 111 5.07 10.65 1.84
CA PRO A 111 6.45 11.09 1.82
C PRO A 111 7.07 10.98 3.23
N ALA A 112 8.35 10.65 3.28
CA ALA A 112 9.11 10.66 4.51
C ALA A 112 10.58 10.97 4.23
N MET A 113 11.06 12.09 4.75
CA MET A 113 12.44 12.55 4.57
C MET A 113 12.82 13.57 5.64
N ASN A 114 14.10 13.87 5.76
CA ASN A 114 14.57 14.93 6.66
C ASN A 114 13.98 16.30 6.26
N THR A 115 13.79 17.20 7.22
CA THR A 115 13.26 18.56 7.02
C THR A 115 13.94 19.33 5.90
N ALA A 116 15.28 19.30 5.84
CA ALA A 116 16.02 20.00 4.79
C ALA A 116 15.75 19.41 3.39
N MET A 117 15.49 18.10 3.29
CA MET A 117 15.05 17.48 2.04
C MET A 117 13.60 17.86 1.71
N TRP A 118 12.73 17.95 2.72
CA TRP A 118 11.34 18.33 2.53
C TRP A 118 11.19 19.78 2.05
N GLU A 119 11.94 20.70 2.65
CA GLU A 119 11.95 22.13 2.30
C GLU A 119 12.67 22.42 0.97
N HIS A 120 13.38 21.44 0.41
CA HIS A 120 14.06 21.61 -0.86
C HIS A 120 13.03 21.85 -2.00
N PRO A 121 13.24 22.86 -2.88
CA PRO A 121 12.26 23.23 -3.91
C PRO A 121 11.92 22.08 -4.88
N LEU A 122 12.89 21.19 -5.16
CA LEU A 122 12.64 19.99 -5.97
C LEU A 122 11.59 19.07 -5.34
N THR A 123 11.55 18.95 -4.01
CA THR A 123 10.57 18.09 -3.34
C THR A 123 9.16 18.61 -3.58
N ALA A 124 8.94 19.91 -3.39
CA ALA A 124 7.65 20.54 -3.68
C ALA A 124 7.24 20.35 -5.16
N GLN A 125 8.18 20.52 -6.10
CA GLN A 125 7.93 20.30 -7.52
C GLN A 125 7.54 18.85 -7.83
N HIS A 126 8.29 17.87 -7.29
CA HIS A 126 8.02 16.46 -7.52
C HIS A 126 6.70 16.01 -6.89
N VAL A 127 6.38 16.47 -5.67
CA VAL A 127 5.09 16.18 -5.01
C VAL A 127 3.94 16.68 -5.88
N GLU A 128 4.07 17.90 -6.41
CA GLU A 128 2.99 18.47 -7.22
C GLU A 128 2.87 17.83 -8.60
N GLN A 129 3.97 17.35 -9.18
CA GLN A 129 3.91 16.51 -10.38
C GLN A 129 3.16 15.20 -10.13
N LEU A 130 3.47 14.50 -9.03
CA LEU A 130 2.77 13.26 -8.67
C LEU A 130 1.28 13.50 -8.44
N LYS A 131 0.91 14.59 -7.75
CA LYS A 131 -0.50 14.99 -7.59
C LYS A 131 -1.15 15.33 -8.92
N GLY A 132 -0.42 15.97 -9.84
CA GLY A 132 -0.85 16.23 -11.22
C GLY A 132 -1.13 14.96 -12.03
N PHE A 133 -0.50 13.82 -11.70
CA PHE A 133 -0.81 12.52 -12.29
C PHE A 133 -2.08 11.86 -11.70
N GLY A 134 -2.71 12.48 -10.69
CA GLY A 134 -3.87 11.94 -9.98
C GLY A 134 -3.51 11.09 -8.77
N TYR A 135 -2.25 11.07 -8.34
CA TYR A 135 -1.84 10.37 -7.12
C TYR A 135 -2.23 11.17 -5.89
N THR A 136 -2.62 10.47 -4.82
CA THR A 136 -3.06 11.09 -3.58
C THR A 136 -1.93 11.12 -2.56
N GLU A 137 -1.57 12.32 -2.12
CA GLU A 137 -0.64 12.51 -1.03
C GLU A 137 -1.30 12.23 0.32
N VAL A 138 -0.62 11.47 1.18
CA VAL A 138 -0.84 11.51 2.64
C VAL A 138 0.28 12.36 3.23
N PRO A 139 0.01 13.60 3.66
CA PRO A 139 1.05 14.57 4.00
C PRO A 139 1.96 14.11 5.13
N CYS A 140 3.21 14.58 5.09
CA CYS A 140 4.13 14.46 6.22
C CYS A 140 3.58 15.18 7.46
N VAL A 141 4.06 14.77 8.63
CA VAL A 141 3.80 15.42 9.91
C VAL A 141 5.08 16.06 10.47
N VAL A 142 4.90 17.00 11.39
CA VAL A 142 6.00 17.54 12.19
C VAL A 142 6.29 16.55 13.31
N LYS A 143 7.56 16.15 13.48
CA LYS A 143 8.01 15.40 14.67
C LYS A 143 9.20 16.09 15.31
N LYS A 144 9.26 16.05 16.65
CA LYS A 144 10.49 16.39 17.39
C LYS A 144 11.57 15.35 17.06
N LEU A 145 12.68 15.83 16.52
CA LEU A 145 13.89 15.04 16.35
C LEU A 145 14.57 14.83 17.71
N VAL A 146 15.35 13.75 17.82
CA VAL A 146 16.09 13.42 19.05
C VAL A 146 17.10 14.53 19.43
N CYS A 147 17.50 15.38 18.48
CA CYS A 147 18.37 16.54 18.71
C CYS A 147 17.68 17.77 19.32
N GLY A 148 16.34 17.76 19.47
CA GLY A 148 15.56 18.90 20.00
C GLY A 148 14.94 19.80 18.93
N ASP A 149 15.32 19.63 17.65
CA ASP A 149 14.73 20.35 16.53
C ASP A 149 13.36 19.78 16.15
N GLU A 150 12.37 20.64 15.93
CA GLU A 150 11.09 20.28 15.32
C GLU A 150 11.16 20.51 13.82
N GLY A 151 10.71 19.53 13.03
CA GLY A 151 10.74 19.66 11.57
C GLY A 151 9.67 18.84 10.87
N LEU A 152 9.17 19.40 9.77
CA LEU A 152 8.23 18.75 8.86
C LEU A 152 8.98 17.74 7.97
N GLY A 153 8.38 16.60 7.68
CA GLY A 153 8.97 15.59 6.79
C GLY A 153 8.90 14.17 7.33
N ALA A 154 8.46 13.98 8.58
CA ALA A 154 8.19 12.65 9.10
C ALA A 154 6.95 12.04 8.42
N MET A 155 6.96 10.74 8.17
CA MET A 155 5.80 10.03 7.65
C MET A 155 4.60 10.21 8.59
N ALA A 156 3.40 10.34 8.02
CA ALA A 156 2.16 10.28 8.78
C ALA A 156 2.06 9.03 9.67
N GLU A 157 1.32 9.13 10.76
CA GLU A 157 1.05 7.98 11.62
C GLU A 157 0.28 6.89 10.87
N VAL A 158 0.52 5.64 11.26
CA VAL A 158 -0.05 4.46 10.58
C VAL A 158 -1.58 4.53 10.55
N GLU A 159 -2.20 4.96 11.65
CA GLU A 159 -3.65 5.13 11.76
C GLU A 159 -4.18 6.13 10.72
N THR A 160 -3.46 7.22 10.48
CA THR A 160 -3.83 8.25 9.50
C THR A 160 -3.73 7.71 8.07
N ILE A 161 -2.69 6.92 7.79
CA ILE A 161 -2.49 6.26 6.49
C ILE A 161 -3.62 5.25 6.24
N VAL A 162 -3.91 4.40 7.22
CA VAL A 162 -4.98 3.38 7.13
C VAL A 162 -6.35 4.03 6.91
N GLU A 163 -6.64 5.12 7.61
CA GLU A 163 -7.92 5.82 7.44
C GLU A 163 -8.04 6.45 6.05
N SER A 164 -6.94 7.00 5.52
CA SER A 164 -6.89 7.52 4.15
C SER A 164 -7.15 6.42 3.11
N VAL A 165 -6.56 5.23 3.30
CA VAL A 165 -6.80 4.06 2.43
C VAL A 165 -8.25 3.60 2.51
N ARG A 166 -8.83 3.49 3.72
CA ARG A 166 -10.23 3.08 3.90
C ARG A 166 -11.20 4.02 3.20
N ARG A 167 -11.01 5.32 3.39
CA ARG A 167 -11.83 6.36 2.76
C ARG A 167 -11.82 6.23 1.23
N ILE A 168 -10.64 6.11 0.63
CA ILE A 168 -10.50 6.00 -0.84
C ILE A 168 -11.07 4.68 -1.37
N LEU A 169 -10.89 3.57 -0.64
CA LEU A 169 -11.53 2.30 -1.02
C LEU A 169 -13.06 2.40 -0.99
N ALA A 170 -13.63 3.11 -0.02
CA ALA A 170 -15.07 3.34 0.06
C ALA A 170 -15.60 4.24 -1.08
N GLU A 171 -14.83 5.24 -1.51
CA GLU A 171 -15.21 6.17 -2.58
C GLU A 171 -15.08 5.56 -3.98
N CYS A 172 -14.04 4.76 -4.23
CA CYS A 172 -13.64 4.34 -5.58
C CYS A 172 -13.88 2.85 -5.89
N VAL A 173 -13.98 1.98 -4.89
CA VAL A 173 -13.93 0.52 -5.09
C VAL A 173 -15.17 -0.21 -4.57
N LEU A 174 -15.78 0.32 -3.50
CA LEU A 174 -17.04 -0.21 -2.97
C LEU A 174 -18.23 0.50 -3.62
N PRO A 175 -19.31 -0.22 -3.99
CA PRO A 175 -20.51 0.43 -4.48
C PRO A 175 -21.05 1.39 -3.41
N ARG A 176 -21.48 2.59 -3.83
CA ARG A 176 -22.29 3.46 -2.98
C ARG A 176 -23.51 2.64 -2.57
N GLN A 177 -23.65 2.34 -1.29
CA GLN A 177 -24.87 1.70 -0.79
C GLN A 177 -26.01 2.70 -1.02
N SER A 178 -26.88 2.37 -1.97
CA SER A 178 -28.13 3.07 -2.28
C SER A 178 -29.31 2.30 -1.72
#